data_AF-A0A3N9UR08-F1
#
_entry.id   AF-A0A3N9UR08-F1
#
_cell.length_a   1.000
_cell.length_b   1.000
_cell.length_c   1.000
_cell.angle_alpha   90.00
_cell.angle_beta   90.00
_cell.angle_gamma   90.00
#
_symmetry.space_group_name_H-M   'P 1'
#
loop_
_entity.id
_entity.type
_entity.pdbx_description
1 polymer ?
#
loop_
_entity_poly.entity_id
_entity_poly.type
_entity_poly.pdbx_seq_one_letter_code
_entity_poly.pdbx_strand_id
1 'polypeptide(L)'
;GSEDGILVSLTGASDGKLTISPPLMGRNALTRNELSLLWSGQAYLVWRNYSNLPTRAYPGATGARVKKLQVLLRKAGAGNNTVNGHYDDATVKEVKDFQASRGLKQTGLTDPFTLICLYKAVNGTPIPALTKKKKAGGI
;
A
#
# COMPACT_ATOMS: atom_id res chain seq x y z
N GLY A 1 -13.62 16.49 25.79
CA GLY A 1 -12.22 16.87 25.99
C GLY A 1 -11.46 16.33 24.80
N SER A 2 -10.82 17.20 24.02
CA SER A 2 -10.03 16.79 22.86
C SER A 2 -8.82 15.98 23.34
N GLU A 3 -8.78 14.71 22.97
CA GLU A 3 -7.53 13.95 23.00
C GLU A 3 -6.65 14.51 21.89
N ASP A 4 -5.92 15.59 22.17
CA ASP A 4 -4.94 16.20 21.27
C ASP A 4 -3.75 15.23 21.07
N GLY A 5 -4.00 14.15 20.33
CA GLY A 5 -3.00 13.20 19.90
C GLY A 5 -2.02 13.90 18.97
N ILE A 6 -0.73 13.83 19.30
CA ILE A 6 0.31 14.43 18.46
C ILE A 6 0.50 13.54 17.22
N LEU A 7 0.15 14.06 16.05
CA LEU A 7 0.49 13.43 14.79
C LEU A 7 1.97 13.65 14.48
N VAL A 8 2.70 12.55 14.30
CA VAL A 8 4.11 12.56 13.96
C VAL A 8 4.33 11.77 12.68
N SER A 9 5.04 12.39 11.75
CA SER A 9 5.39 11.77 10.48
C SER A 9 6.68 10.97 10.61
N LEU A 10 6.65 9.71 10.21
CA LEU A 10 7.86 8.91 10.01
C LEU A 10 8.46 9.29 8.64
N THR A 11 9.65 9.89 8.63
CA THR A 11 10.30 10.40 7.41
C THR A 11 11.38 9.48 6.87
N GLY A 12 11.78 8.47 7.64
CA GLY A 12 12.86 7.56 7.28
C GLY A 12 13.05 6.44 8.29
N ALA A 13 13.68 5.36 7.84
CA ALA A 13 14.09 4.24 8.67
C ALA A 13 15.47 3.75 8.23
N SER A 14 16.44 3.77 9.14
CA SER A 14 17.81 3.28 8.90
C SER A 14 18.43 2.80 10.20
N ASP A 15 19.15 1.69 10.15
CA ASP A 15 19.98 1.20 11.27
C ASP A 15 19.22 1.12 12.62
N GLY A 16 18.00 0.55 12.59
CA GLY A 16 17.13 0.42 13.76
C GLY A 16 16.47 1.71 14.25
N LYS A 17 16.80 2.86 13.66
CA LYS A 17 16.23 4.18 13.99
C LYS A 17 15.18 4.60 12.96
N LEU A 18 14.12 5.24 13.46
CA LEU A 18 13.02 5.82 12.69
C LEU A 18 13.10 7.33 12.84
N THR A 19 13.31 8.07 11.76
CA THR A 19 13.34 9.54 11.82
C THR A 19 11.93 10.10 11.82
N ILE A 20 11.71 11.15 12.62
CA ILE A 20 10.40 11.73 12.87
C ILE A 20 10.38 13.25 12.64
N SER A 21 9.22 13.77 12.26
CA SER A 21 8.94 15.20 12.18
C SER A 21 7.47 15.50 12.52
N PRO A 22 7.16 16.53 13.34
CA PRO A 22 8.11 17.35 14.09
C PRO A 22 8.84 16.55 15.19
N PRO A 23 9.94 17.07 15.76
CA PRO A 23 10.64 16.40 16.86
C PRO A 23 9.73 16.18 18.06
N LEU A 24 9.83 15.00 18.68
CA LEU A 24 9.15 14.69 19.95
C LEU A 24 10.17 14.76 21.08
N MET A 25 9.87 15.51 22.14
CA MET A 25 10.74 15.63 23.31
C MET A 25 12.19 16.02 22.93
N GLY A 26 12.34 16.92 21.95
CA GLY A 26 13.64 17.35 21.43
C GLY A 26 14.37 16.33 20.54
N ARG A 27 13.79 15.16 20.27
CA ARG A 27 14.38 14.09 19.47
C ARG A 27 13.72 14.00 18.09
N ASN A 28 14.54 13.86 17.05
CA ASN A 28 14.11 13.66 15.66
C ASN A 28 14.18 12.18 15.24
N ALA A 29 14.43 11.27 16.17
CA ALA A 29 14.48 9.84 15.90
C ALA A 29 14.03 8.98 17.09
N LEU A 30 13.33 7.90 16.77
CA LEU A 30 12.82 6.89 17.70
C LEU A 30 13.35 5.50 17.31
N THR A 31 13.47 4.62 18.29
CA THR A 31 13.63 3.18 18.09
C THR A 31 12.27 2.52 17.84
N ARG A 32 12.26 1.28 17.35
CA ARG A 32 11.01 0.50 17.22
C ARG A 32 10.29 0.30 18.55
N ASN A 33 11.03 0.11 19.64
CA ASN A 33 10.46 -0.07 20.97
C ASN A 33 9.79 1.22 21.45
N GLU A 34 10.45 2.37 21.27
CA GLU A 34 9.86 3.68 21.60
C GLU A 34 8.61 3.95 20.76
N LEU A 35 8.63 3.67 19.45
CA LEU A 35 7.43 3.79 18.62
C LEU A 35 6.29 2.91 19.14
N SER A 36 6.58 1.66 19.51
CA SER A 36 5.57 0.72 20.03
C SER A 36 4.89 1.22 21.30
N LEU A 37 5.60 1.98 22.14
CA LEU A 37 5.05 2.57 23.36
C LEU A 37 4.20 3.82 23.08
N LEU A 38 4.50 4.56 22.01
CA LEU A 38 3.79 5.78 21.61
C LEU A 38 2.65 5.52 20.62
N TRP A 39 2.53 4.28 20.14
CA TRP A 39 1.63 3.93 19.04
C TRP A 39 0.16 3.96 19.47
N SER A 40 -0.63 4.85 18.87
CA SER A 40 -2.07 4.99 19.12
C SER A 40 -2.94 3.95 18.40
N GLY A 41 -2.34 3.05 17.61
CA GLY A 41 -3.09 2.14 16.74
C GLY A 41 -3.33 2.66 15.32
N GLN A 42 -3.04 3.94 15.04
CA GLN A 42 -3.41 4.60 13.77
C GLN A 42 -2.20 5.13 13.01
N ALA A 43 -2.09 4.78 11.72
CA ALA A 43 -1.16 5.39 10.77
C ALA A 43 -1.93 5.97 9.58
N TYR A 44 -1.42 7.10 9.10
CA TYR A 44 -1.82 7.65 7.82
C TYR A 44 -0.67 7.46 6.84
N LEU A 45 -0.96 6.79 5.72
CA LEU A 45 -0.02 6.63 4.64
C LEU A 45 -0.45 7.50 3.47
N VAL A 46 0.30 8.57 3.22
CA VAL A 46 0.09 9.40 2.04
C VAL A 46 0.72 8.70 0.85
N TRP A 47 -0.12 8.31 -0.12
CA TRP A 47 0.34 7.63 -1.32
C TRP A 47 -0.50 8.02 -2.54
N ARG A 48 0.14 8.05 -3.70
CA ARG A 48 -0.48 8.43 -4.97
C ARG A 48 -0.82 7.20 -5.81
N ASN A 49 -2.09 7.09 -6.22
CA ASN A 49 -2.55 6.06 -7.16
C ASN A 49 -2.11 6.38 -8.61
N TYR A 50 -0.84 6.09 -8.93
CA TYR A 50 -0.19 6.48 -10.19
C TYR A 50 -0.92 6.01 -11.47
N SER A 51 -1.44 4.79 -11.49
CA SER A 51 -2.17 4.23 -12.65
C SER A 51 -3.67 4.52 -12.61
N ASN A 52 -4.14 5.36 -11.66
CA ASN A 52 -5.54 5.72 -11.46
C ASN A 52 -6.47 4.47 -11.41
N LEU A 53 -6.04 3.44 -10.68
CA LEU A 53 -6.81 2.22 -10.48
C LEU A 53 -8.13 2.53 -9.78
N PRO A 54 -9.18 1.70 -9.97
CA PRO A 54 -10.42 1.90 -9.25
C PRO A 54 -10.16 1.67 -7.77
N THR A 55 -10.34 2.71 -6.96
CA THR A 55 -10.32 2.62 -5.49
C THR A 55 -11.66 2.07 -5.06
N ARG A 56 -11.64 0.95 -4.31
CA ARG A 56 -12.85 0.29 -3.83
C ARG A 56 -13.79 -0.14 -4.98
N ALA A 57 -13.22 -0.79 -5.99
CA ALA A 57 -13.98 -1.43 -7.06
C ALA A 57 -14.95 -2.46 -6.46
N TYR A 58 -16.19 -2.43 -6.93
CA TYR A 58 -17.27 -3.31 -6.51
C TYR A 58 -17.72 -4.19 -7.69
N PRO A 59 -18.33 -5.36 -7.42
CA PRO A 59 -18.91 -6.21 -8.45
C PRO A 59 -19.83 -5.43 -9.40
N GLY A 60 -19.59 -5.52 -10.70
CA GLY A 60 -20.33 -4.79 -11.73
C GLY A 60 -19.68 -3.48 -12.18
N ALA A 61 -18.58 -3.02 -11.56
CA ALA A 61 -17.83 -1.89 -12.08
C ALA A 61 -17.21 -2.22 -13.46
N THR A 62 -17.23 -1.27 -14.40
CA THR A 62 -16.69 -1.48 -15.75
C THR A 62 -15.77 -0.35 -16.21
N GLY A 63 -15.00 -0.62 -17.27
CA GLY A 63 -14.27 0.40 -18.03
C GLY A 63 -12.75 0.27 -17.98
N ALA A 64 -12.07 1.29 -18.53
CA ALA A 64 -10.62 1.25 -18.75
C ALA A 64 -9.80 1.11 -17.45
N ARG A 65 -10.31 1.63 -16.33
CA ARG A 65 -9.68 1.50 -15.00
C ARG A 65 -9.69 0.04 -14.52
N VAL A 66 -10.79 -0.68 -14.77
CA VAL A 66 -10.91 -2.11 -14.44
C VAL A 66 -10.00 -2.95 -15.34
N LYS A 67 -9.90 -2.63 -16.65
CA LYS A 67 -8.92 -3.29 -17.54
C LYS A 67 -7.50 -3.15 -17.00
N LYS A 68 -7.09 -1.95 -16.60
CA LYS A 68 -5.76 -1.72 -16.00
C LYS A 68 -5.54 -2.56 -14.75
N LEU A 69 -6.56 -2.65 -13.88
CA LEU A 69 -6.49 -3.49 -12.69
C LEU A 69 -6.25 -4.96 -13.04
N GLN A 70 -7.05 -5.53 -13.95
CA GLN A 70 -6.92 -6.92 -14.38
C GLN A 70 -5.54 -7.21 -15.01
N VAL A 71 -5.00 -6.28 -15.83
CA VAL A 71 -3.63 -6.39 -16.34
C VAL A 71 -2.60 -6.45 -15.22
N LEU A 72 -2.75 -5.60 -14.19
CA LEU A 72 -1.81 -5.59 -13.06
C LEU A 72 -1.94 -6.85 -12.19
N LEU A 73 -3.15 -7.36 -11.95
CA LEU A 73 -3.37 -8.62 -11.24
C LEU A 73 -2.69 -9.78 -11.95
N ARG A 74 -2.80 -9.84 -13.28
CA ARG A 74 -2.10 -10.83 -14.10
C ARG A 74 -0.59 -10.69 -14.01
N LYS A 75 -0.05 -9.47 -14.12
CA LYS A 75 1.39 -9.21 -13.94
C LYS A 75 1.89 -9.58 -12.54
N ALA A 76 1.05 -9.44 -11.52
CA ALA A 76 1.35 -9.81 -10.15
C ALA A 76 1.26 -11.33 -9.89
N GLY A 77 0.91 -12.13 -10.92
CA GLY A 77 0.78 -13.58 -10.82
C GLY A 77 -0.53 -14.07 -10.20
N ALA A 78 -1.52 -13.18 -10.03
CA ALA A 78 -2.82 -13.51 -9.45
C ALA A 78 -3.97 -13.53 -10.47
N GLY A 79 -3.75 -13.00 -11.67
CA GLY A 79 -4.78 -12.92 -12.71
C GLY A 79 -4.65 -14.02 -13.76
N ASN A 80 -5.61 -14.93 -13.82
CA ASN A 80 -5.73 -15.97 -14.84
C ASN A 80 -6.88 -15.71 -15.83
N ASN A 81 -7.77 -14.76 -15.52
CA ASN A 81 -8.96 -14.46 -16.27
C ASN A 81 -8.72 -13.42 -17.37
N THR A 82 -9.71 -13.32 -18.26
CA THR A 82 -9.68 -12.41 -19.41
C THR A 82 -9.76 -10.95 -18.97
N VAL A 83 -8.90 -10.11 -19.54
CA VAL A 83 -8.95 -8.66 -19.34
C VAL A 83 -10.08 -8.07 -20.19
N ASN A 84 -11.31 -8.16 -19.68
CA ASN A 84 -12.52 -7.68 -20.35
C ASN A 84 -12.91 -6.26 -19.92
N GLY A 85 -12.41 -5.77 -18.77
CA GLY A 85 -12.78 -4.50 -18.19
C GLY A 85 -14.07 -4.52 -17.39
N HIS A 86 -14.55 -5.70 -17.01
CA HIS A 86 -15.69 -5.92 -16.13
C HIS A 86 -15.21 -6.49 -14.81
N TYR A 87 -15.59 -5.86 -13.71
CA TYR A 87 -15.29 -6.33 -12.37
C TYR A 87 -16.35 -7.35 -11.97
N ASP A 88 -16.26 -8.52 -12.58
CA ASP A 88 -17.15 -9.67 -12.37
C ASP A 88 -16.70 -10.55 -11.18
N ASP A 89 -17.46 -11.60 -10.88
CA ASP A 89 -17.14 -12.54 -9.80
C ASP A 89 -15.77 -13.21 -9.99
N ALA A 90 -15.35 -13.41 -11.25
CA ALA A 90 -14.04 -13.93 -11.59
C ALA A 90 -12.93 -12.94 -11.16
N THR A 91 -13.09 -11.65 -11.47
CA THR A 91 -12.17 -10.59 -11.02
C THR A 91 -12.18 -10.42 -9.50
N VAL A 92 -13.36 -10.51 -8.86
CA VAL A 92 -13.49 -10.48 -7.39
C VAL A 92 -12.68 -11.62 -6.76
N LYS A 93 -12.76 -12.83 -7.35
CA LYS A 93 -12.00 -13.98 -6.88
C LYS A 93 -10.50 -13.75 -7.01
N GLU A 94 -10.01 -13.24 -8.14
CA GLU A 94 -8.59 -12.91 -8.32
C GLU A 94 -8.09 -11.88 -7.31
N VAL A 95 -8.91 -10.89 -6.98
CA VAL A 95 -8.58 -9.89 -5.95
C VAL A 95 -8.51 -10.55 -4.57
N LYS A 96 -9.43 -11.46 -4.23
CA LYS A 96 -9.38 -12.21 -2.96
C LYS A 96 -8.15 -13.12 -2.88
N ASP A 97 -7.84 -13.84 -3.95
CA ASP A 97 -6.67 -14.72 -4.03
C ASP A 97 -5.38 -13.88 -3.89
N PHE A 98 -5.32 -12.73 -4.57
CA PHE A 98 -4.22 -11.78 -4.41
C PHE A 98 -4.11 -11.28 -2.97
N GLN A 99 -5.20 -10.85 -2.35
CA GLN A 99 -5.23 -10.41 -0.95
C GLN A 99 -4.73 -11.51 -0.01
N ALA A 100 -5.20 -12.75 -0.19
CA ALA A 100 -4.76 -13.91 0.58
C ALA A 100 -3.25 -14.13 0.46
N SER A 101 -2.71 -14.10 -0.77
CA SER A 101 -1.28 -14.27 -1.03
C SER A 101 -0.40 -13.20 -0.37
N ARG A 102 -0.98 -12.06 0.01
CA ARG A 102 -0.31 -10.93 0.66
C ARG A 102 -0.66 -10.79 2.15
N GLY A 103 -1.42 -11.73 2.73
CA GLY A 103 -1.85 -11.68 4.12
C GLY A 103 -2.85 -10.57 4.42
N LEU A 104 -3.56 -10.08 3.41
CA LEU A 104 -4.60 -9.05 3.56
C LEU A 104 -5.96 -9.71 3.81
N LYS A 105 -6.89 -8.96 4.40
CA LYS A 105 -8.29 -9.37 4.51
C LYS A 105 -8.87 -9.57 3.10
N GLN A 106 -9.44 -10.73 2.84
CA GLN A 106 -9.98 -11.14 1.54
C GLN A 106 -11.34 -10.49 1.25
N THR A 107 -11.38 -9.16 1.20
CA THR A 107 -12.60 -8.39 0.94
C THR A 107 -13.10 -8.54 -0.49
N GLY A 108 -12.20 -8.86 -1.44
CA GLY A 108 -12.50 -8.81 -2.87
C GLY A 108 -12.72 -7.40 -3.40
N LEU A 109 -12.37 -6.37 -2.61
CA LEU A 109 -12.41 -4.97 -2.99
C LEU A 109 -10.98 -4.43 -3.16
N THR A 110 -10.80 -3.49 -4.08
CA THR A 110 -9.51 -2.82 -4.30
C THR A 110 -9.30 -1.65 -3.34
N ASP A 111 -9.26 -1.94 -2.05
CA ASP A 111 -8.91 -0.98 -1.00
C ASP A 111 -7.48 -0.42 -1.19
N PRO A 112 -7.15 0.76 -0.62
CA PRO A 112 -5.83 1.38 -0.82
C PRO A 112 -4.65 0.47 -0.51
N PHE A 113 -4.72 -0.33 0.57
CA PHE A 113 -3.69 -1.30 0.91
C PHE A 113 -3.54 -2.40 -0.15
N THR A 114 -4.66 -2.93 -0.67
CA THR A 114 -4.67 -3.90 -1.78
C THR A 114 -3.95 -3.31 -2.99
N LEU A 115 -4.28 -2.06 -3.36
CA LEU A 115 -3.65 -1.38 -4.49
C LEU A 115 -2.15 -1.19 -4.26
N ILE A 116 -1.71 -0.72 -3.09
CA ILE A 116 -0.29 -0.54 -2.76
C ILE A 116 0.48 -1.87 -2.88
N CYS A 117 -0.08 -2.96 -2.34
CA CYS A 117 0.51 -4.30 -2.48
C CYS A 117 0.59 -4.74 -3.95
N LEU A 118 -0.43 -4.42 -4.75
CA LEU A 118 -0.44 -4.73 -6.17
C LEU A 118 0.67 -3.97 -6.92
N TYR A 119 0.81 -2.67 -6.66
CA TYR A 119 1.90 -1.85 -7.19
C TYR A 119 3.28 -2.36 -6.78
N LYS A 120 3.43 -2.84 -5.54
CA LYS A 120 4.67 -3.49 -5.07
C LYS A 120 4.96 -4.77 -5.86
N ALA A 121 3.94 -5.57 -6.18
CA ALA A 121 4.10 -6.84 -6.88
C ALA A 121 4.52 -6.68 -8.35
N VAL A 122 4.09 -5.59 -9.02
CA VAL A 122 4.35 -5.39 -10.46
C VAL A 122 5.67 -4.67 -10.79
N ASN A 123 6.57 -4.46 -9.81
CA ASN A 123 7.95 -3.96 -9.97
C ASN A 123 8.16 -2.75 -10.92
N GLY A 124 7.18 -1.86 -11.05
CA GLY A 124 7.23 -0.74 -12.01
C GLY A 124 6.82 0.63 -11.43
N THR A 125 6.50 0.70 -10.15
CA THR A 125 5.93 1.91 -9.53
C THR A 125 6.59 2.22 -8.20
N PRO A 126 6.91 3.49 -7.93
CA PRO A 126 7.41 3.91 -6.63
C PRO A 126 6.33 3.66 -5.57
N ILE A 127 6.63 2.73 -4.67
CA ILE A 127 5.85 2.52 -3.45
C ILE A 127 6.46 3.38 -2.33
N PRO A 128 5.62 3.87 -1.40
CA PRO A 128 6.12 4.62 -0.26
C PRO A 128 6.91 3.64 0.62
N ALA A 129 8.15 4.01 0.93
CA ALA A 129 9.02 3.23 1.77
C ALA A 129 9.80 4.17 2.69
N LEU A 130 9.90 3.81 3.97
CA LEU A 130 10.70 4.55 4.94
C LEU A 130 12.20 4.31 4.72
N THR A 131 12.56 3.18 4.12
CA THR A 131 13.96 2.85 3.82
C THR A 131 14.36 3.50 2.49
N LYS A 132 15.48 4.23 2.46
CA LYS A 132 16.11 4.61 1.18
C LYS A 132 16.45 3.32 0.42
N LYS A 133 16.00 3.20 -0.84
CA LYS A 133 16.55 2.19 -1.77
C LYS A 133 18.07 2.46 -1.84
N LYS A 134 18.89 1.49 -1.44
CA LYS A 134 20.32 1.52 -1.74
C LYS A 134 20.43 1.65 -3.26
N LYS A 135 21.03 2.72 -3.80
CA LYS A 135 21.40 2.77 -5.22
C LYS A 135 22.26 1.53 -5.45
N ALA A 136 21.82 0.59 -6.29
CA ALA A 136 22.74 -0.37 -6.87
C ALA A 136 23.77 0.48 -7.63
N GLY A 137 25.05 0.34 -7.26
CA GLY A 137 26.14 1.02 -7.94
C GLY A 137 26.06 0.71 -9.43
N GLY A 138 25.83 1.73 -10.23
CA GLY A 138 26.11 1.71 -11.65
C GLY A 138 27.54 2.16 -11.82
N ILE A 139 28.36 1.22 -12.31
CA ILE A 139 29.69 1.31 -12.91
C ILE A 139 30.25 2.71 -13.18
#